data_AF-A0A090DQG4-F1
#
_entry.id   AF-A0A090DQG4-F1
#
_cell.length_a   1.000
_cell.length_b   1.000
_cell.length_c   1.000
_cell.angle_alpha   90.00
_cell.angle_beta   90.00
_cell.angle_gamma   90.00
#
_symmetry.space_group_name_H-M   'P 1'
#
loop_
_entity.id
_entity.type
_entity.pdbx_description
1 polymer ?
#
loop_
_entity_poly.entity_id
_entity_poly.type
_entity_poly.pdbx_seq_one_letter_code
_entity_poly.pdbx_strand_id
1 'polypeptide(L)'
;MRVTTDLWVSALLRRVFTAGGFAAVVKRGATEAGAVFVLSRGRLGEVALYGPAPQTSYDSAKPDERFFTLLDSGDDAAAFDARLEREKKFDPDIWVVEIEAGTLPVEEFVSVKTE
;
A
#
# COMPACT_ATOMS: atom_id res chain seq x y z
N MET A 1 8.46 -5.41 -18.32
CA MET A 1 7.24 -6.26 -18.17
C MET A 1 6.88 -6.18 -16.70
N ARG A 2 5.80 -5.48 -16.37
CA ARG A 2 5.43 -5.20 -14.99
C ARG A 2 4.90 -6.47 -14.32
N VAL A 3 5.31 -6.69 -13.07
CA VAL A 3 4.82 -7.81 -12.24
C VAL A 3 3.32 -7.62 -11.98
N THR A 4 2.56 -8.73 -12.05
CA THR A 4 1.12 -8.72 -11.75
C THR A 4 0.89 -8.22 -10.33
N THR A 5 -0.24 -7.55 -10.10
CA THR A 5 -0.56 -7.03 -8.76
C THR A 5 -0.58 -8.15 -7.72
N ASP A 6 -1.12 -9.32 -8.06
CA ASP A 6 -1.19 -10.46 -7.14
C ASP A 6 0.19 -10.98 -6.71
N LEU A 7 1.10 -11.14 -7.66
CA LEU A 7 2.46 -11.59 -7.37
C LEU A 7 3.24 -10.55 -6.56
N TRP A 8 3.05 -9.27 -6.88
CA TRP A 8 3.67 -8.17 -6.14
C TRP A 8 3.18 -8.11 -4.68
N VAL A 9 1.87 -8.22 -4.45
CA VAL A 9 1.28 -8.23 -3.09
C VAL A 9 1.77 -9.45 -2.31
N SER A 10 1.81 -10.63 -2.94
CA SER A 10 2.33 -11.85 -2.30
C SER A 10 3.80 -11.69 -1.86
N ALA A 11 4.63 -11.06 -2.69
CA ALA A 11 6.02 -10.77 -2.37
C ALA A 11 6.14 -9.74 -1.23
N LEU A 12 5.29 -8.70 -1.22
CA LEU A 12 5.24 -7.71 -0.16
C LEU A 12 4.93 -8.34 1.20
N LEU A 13 3.86 -9.15 1.29
CA LEU A 13 3.48 -9.87 2.52
C LEU A 13 4.66 -10.69 3.05
N ARG A 14 5.32 -11.46 2.17
CA ARG A 14 6.47 -12.28 2.55
C ARG A 14 7.64 -11.45 3.10
N ARG A 15 7.94 -10.29 2.51
CA ARG A 15 9.00 -9.39 2.98
C ARG A 15 8.69 -8.85 4.37
N VAL A 16 7.45 -8.40 4.61
CA VAL A 16 7.00 -7.93 5.92
C VAL A 16 7.13 -9.02 6.98
N PHE A 17 6.61 -10.23 6.70
CA PHE A 17 6.71 -11.36 7.63
C PHE A 17 8.16 -11.76 7.93
N THR A 18 9.04 -11.73 6.92
CA THR A 18 10.47 -12.04 7.10
C THR A 18 11.16 -11.02 8.00
N ALA A 19 10.70 -9.77 7.99
CA ALA A 19 11.18 -8.71 8.88
C ALA A 19 10.52 -8.74 10.28
N GLY A 20 9.64 -9.72 10.56
CA GLY A 20 8.96 -9.86 11.85
C GLY A 20 7.73 -8.97 12.01
N GLY A 21 7.29 -8.27 10.96
CA GLY A 21 6.03 -7.53 10.92
C GLY A 21 4.83 -8.42 10.59
N PHE A 22 3.66 -7.82 10.53
CA PHE A 22 2.42 -8.46 10.10
C PHE A 22 1.86 -7.78 8.86
N ALA A 23 1.30 -8.55 7.92
CA ALA A 23 0.61 -8.00 6.77
C ALA A 23 -0.59 -8.85 6.37
N ALA A 24 -1.67 -8.22 5.91
CA ALA A 24 -2.88 -8.90 5.48
C ALA A 24 -3.50 -8.24 4.24
N VAL A 25 -4.06 -9.05 3.34
CA VAL A 25 -4.90 -8.54 2.26
C VAL A 25 -6.30 -8.33 2.80
N VAL A 26 -6.69 -7.08 3.00
CA VAL A 26 -8.04 -6.70 3.47
C VAL A 26 -9.04 -6.77 2.32
N LYS A 27 -8.62 -6.40 1.11
CA LYS A 27 -9.42 -6.50 -0.11
C LYS A 27 -8.54 -6.93 -1.26
N ARG A 28 -9.01 -7.95 -1.99
CA ARG A 28 -8.46 -8.37 -3.27
C ARG A 28 -9.12 -7.59 -4.40
N GLY A 29 -8.32 -7.07 -5.32
CA GLY A 29 -8.75 -6.39 -6.53
C GLY A 29 -8.34 -7.13 -7.80
N ALA A 30 -8.22 -6.41 -8.92
CA ALA A 30 -7.80 -7.00 -10.20
C ALA A 30 -6.37 -7.57 -10.12
N THR A 31 -6.19 -8.82 -10.56
CA THR A 31 -4.93 -9.58 -10.39
C THR A 31 -3.77 -9.04 -11.22
N GLU A 32 -4.06 -8.60 -12.45
CA GLU A 32 -3.03 -8.17 -13.40
C GLU A 32 -2.50 -6.77 -13.09
N ALA A 33 -3.41 -5.79 -12.94
CA ALA A 33 -3.05 -4.38 -12.91
C ALA A 33 -3.80 -3.54 -11.87
N GLY A 34 -4.46 -4.15 -10.88
CA GLY A 34 -5.19 -3.42 -9.84
C GLY A 34 -4.33 -2.39 -9.11
N ALA A 35 -4.91 -1.24 -8.79
CA ALA A 35 -4.31 -0.23 -7.93
C ALA A 35 -4.18 -0.76 -6.50
N VAL A 36 -3.06 -0.49 -5.83
CA VAL A 36 -2.81 -0.98 -4.48
C VAL A 36 -2.80 0.20 -3.51
N PHE A 37 -3.57 0.06 -2.45
CA PHE A 37 -3.51 0.93 -1.28
C PHE A 37 -2.87 0.14 -0.13
N VAL A 38 -1.98 0.80 0.60
CA VAL A 38 -1.31 0.22 1.77
C VAL A 38 -1.71 1.01 2.99
N LEU A 39 -2.36 0.34 3.94
CA LEU A 39 -2.73 0.89 5.24
C LEU A 39 -1.70 0.42 6.27
N SER A 40 -0.83 1.33 6.71
CA SER A 40 0.09 1.06 7.81
C SER A 40 -0.59 1.34 9.14
N ARG A 41 -0.53 0.41 10.09
CA ARG A 41 -1.01 0.59 11.46
C ARG A 41 0.14 0.32 12.44
N GLY A 42 0.46 1.33 13.24
CA GLY A 42 1.44 1.30 14.30
C GLY A 42 0.87 0.72 15.59
N ARG A 43 1.76 0.25 16.47
CA ARG A 43 1.38 -0.36 17.76
C ARG A 43 0.88 0.65 18.78
N LEU A 44 1.17 1.94 18.58
CA LEU A 44 0.73 3.02 19.46
C LEU A 44 -0.50 3.75 18.91
N GLY A 45 -1.10 3.24 17.83
CA GLY A 45 -2.33 3.77 17.24
C GLY A 45 -2.11 4.70 16.05
N GLU A 46 -0.87 4.93 15.61
CA GLU A 46 -0.60 5.69 14.39
C GLU A 46 -1.09 4.92 13.17
N VAL A 47 -1.67 5.64 12.22
CA VAL A 47 -2.18 5.11 10.96
C VAL A 47 -1.69 5.98 9.83
N ALA A 48 -1.21 5.33 8.75
CA ALA A 48 -0.81 6.01 7.53
C ALA A 48 -1.37 5.27 6.33
N LEU A 49 -1.91 6.02 5.37
CA LEU A 49 -2.45 5.47 4.14
C LEU A 49 -1.59 5.89 2.96
N TYR A 50 -1.12 4.90 2.22
CA TYR A 50 -0.34 5.08 1.01
C TYR A 50 -1.18 4.64 -0.19
N GLY A 51 -1.15 5.44 -1.25
CA GLY A 51 -1.85 5.17 -2.50
C GLY A 51 -0.88 5.11 -3.68
N PRO A 52 -1.36 4.69 -4.87
CA PRO A 52 -0.55 4.71 -6.08
C PRO A 52 -0.12 6.14 -6.42
N ALA A 53 1.18 6.35 -6.65
CA ALA A 53 1.70 7.64 -7.08
C ALA A 53 1.15 8.03 -8.47
N PRO A 54 0.90 9.33 -8.74
CA PRO A 54 0.50 9.81 -10.06
C PRO A 54 1.47 9.36 -11.16
N GLN A 55 0.95 9.11 -12.38
CA GLN A 55 1.77 8.67 -13.52
C GLN A 55 2.87 9.68 -13.90
N THR A 56 2.69 10.96 -13.59
CA THR A 56 3.70 12.03 -13.80
C THR A 56 4.96 11.85 -12.95
N SER A 57 4.91 11.03 -11.90
CA SER A 57 6.01 10.79 -10.95
C SER A 57 6.85 9.56 -11.33
N TYR A 58 6.51 8.89 -12.44
CA TYR A 58 7.33 7.84 -13.04
C TYR A 58 8.44 8.50 -13.86
N ASP A 59 9.58 8.71 -13.23
CA ASP A 59 10.80 9.03 -13.98
C ASP A 59 11.08 7.85 -14.93
N SER A 60 11.32 8.19 -16.20
CA SER A 60 11.43 7.28 -17.35
C SER A 60 12.49 6.16 -17.21
N ALA A 61 13.25 6.14 -16.12
CA ALA A 61 14.32 5.20 -15.83
C ALA A 61 13.86 3.84 -15.26
N LYS A 62 12.68 3.73 -14.61
CA LYS A 62 12.16 2.46 -14.05
C LYS A 62 10.64 2.30 -14.19
N PRO A 63 10.14 2.07 -15.42
CA PRO A 63 8.70 1.96 -15.69
C PRO A 63 8.01 0.75 -15.05
N ASP A 64 8.78 -0.23 -14.56
CA ASP A 64 8.24 -1.49 -14.00
C ASP A 64 8.02 -1.43 -12.47
N GLU A 65 8.49 -0.38 -11.77
CA GLU A 65 8.43 -0.27 -10.30
C GLU A 65 7.17 0.47 -9.83
N ARG A 66 6.46 -0.04 -8.82
CA ARG A 66 5.25 0.61 -8.28
C ARG A 66 5.67 1.65 -7.25
N PHE A 67 5.34 2.91 -7.51
CA PHE A 67 5.56 4.00 -6.56
C PHE A 67 4.29 4.31 -5.79
N PHE A 68 4.49 4.70 -4.53
CA PHE A 68 3.43 5.10 -3.62
C PHE A 68 3.64 6.53 -3.14
N THR A 69 2.56 7.23 -2.82
CA THR A 69 2.61 8.51 -2.12
C THR A 69 1.85 8.37 -0.79
N LEU A 70 2.32 9.09 0.24
CA LEU A 70 1.57 9.22 1.48
C LEU A 70 0.33 10.07 1.20
N LEU A 71 -0.85 9.48 1.34
CA LEU A 71 -2.12 10.17 1.10
C LEU A 71 -2.61 10.91 2.35
N ASP A 72 -2.36 10.33 3.52
CA ASP A 72 -2.74 10.86 4.82
C ASP A 72 -2.07 10.07 5.95
N SER A 73 -1.91 10.69 7.12
CA SER A 73 -1.38 10.05 8.34
C SER A 73 -1.95 10.71 9.59
N GLY A 74 -2.26 9.92 10.62
CA GLY A 74 -2.86 10.40 11.86
C GLY A 74 -3.05 9.29 12.87
N ASP A 75 -3.94 9.49 13.83
CA ASP A 75 -4.26 8.56 14.93
C ASP A 75 -5.74 8.09 14.93
N ASP A 76 -6.58 8.63 14.05
CA ASP A 76 -7.97 8.24 13.89
C ASP A 76 -8.14 7.13 12.82
N ALA A 77 -7.98 5.88 13.24
CA ALA A 77 -8.17 4.72 12.36
C ALA A 77 -9.53 4.68 11.64
N ALA A 78 -10.60 5.21 12.25
CA ALA A 78 -11.93 5.18 11.66
C ALA A 78 -12.04 6.12 10.45
N ALA A 79 -11.33 7.25 10.47
CA ALA A 79 -11.26 8.16 9.33
C ALA A 79 -10.61 7.50 8.11
N PHE A 80 -9.56 6.70 8.32
CA PHE A 80 -8.87 5.96 7.25
C PHE A 80 -9.75 4.85 6.67
N ASP A 81 -10.44 4.09 7.51
CA ASP A 81 -11.37 3.06 7.05
C ASP A 81 -12.50 3.68 6.23
N ALA A 82 -13.08 4.79 6.67
CA ALA A 82 -14.11 5.53 5.92
C ALA A 82 -13.57 6.06 4.58
N ARG A 83 -12.30 6.51 4.53
CA ARG A 83 -11.65 6.90 3.28
C ARG A 83 -11.50 5.71 2.33
N LEU A 84 -10.99 4.59 2.81
CA LEU A 84 -10.86 3.36 2.02
C LEU A 84 -12.21 2.87 1.50
N GLU A 85 -13.29 2.95 2.29
CA GLU A 85 -14.64 2.60 1.82
C GLU A 85 -15.12 3.50 0.67
N ARG A 86 -14.73 4.78 0.64
CA ARG A 86 -15.02 5.66 -0.51
C ARG A 86 -14.24 5.22 -1.75
N GLU A 87 -12.96 4.90 -1.61
CA GLU A 87 -12.14 4.39 -2.71
C GLU A 87 -12.70 3.08 -3.27
N LYS A 88 -13.11 2.14 -2.41
CA LYS A 88 -13.73 0.86 -2.81
C LYS A 88 -15.03 1.05 -3.61
N LYS A 89 -15.80 2.11 -3.31
CA LYS A 89 -17.02 2.46 -4.05
C LYS A 89 -16.72 3.10 -5.39
N PHE A 90 -15.63 3.85 -5.48
CA PHE A 90 -15.19 4.50 -6.71
C PHE A 90 -14.58 3.49 -7.68
N ASP A 91 -13.69 2.63 -7.18
CA ASP A 91 -13.04 1.57 -7.93
C ASP A 91 -13.10 0.24 -7.14
N PRO A 92 -13.98 -0.70 -7.55
CA PRO A 92 -14.10 -1.99 -6.87
C PRO A 92 -12.90 -2.92 -7.13
N ASP A 93 -12.02 -2.60 -8.08
CA ASP A 93 -10.87 -3.42 -8.49
C ASP A 93 -9.58 -3.06 -7.76
N ILE A 94 -9.64 -2.18 -6.75
CA ILE A 94 -8.50 -1.86 -5.90
C ILE A 94 -8.13 -3.00 -4.96
N TRP A 95 -6.85 -3.05 -4.63
CA TRP A 95 -6.29 -3.84 -3.56
C TRP A 95 -6.12 -2.99 -2.31
N VAL A 96 -6.41 -3.58 -1.15
CA VAL A 96 -6.10 -2.98 0.15
C VAL A 96 -5.26 -3.99 0.92
N VAL A 97 -4.04 -3.58 1.24
CA VAL A 97 -3.10 -4.34 2.07
C VAL A 97 -2.88 -3.58 3.36
N GLU A 98 -3.08 -4.25 4.48
CA GLU A 98 -2.78 -3.72 5.79
C GLU A 98 -1.41 -4.24 6.26
N ILE A 99 -0.61 -3.36 6.86
CA ILE A 99 0.74 -3.66 7.33
C ILE A 99 0.95 -3.10 8.74
N GLU A 100 1.44 -3.95 9.64
CA GLU A 100 2.14 -3.54 10.85
C GLU A 100 3.63 -3.84 10.64
N ALA A 101 4.45 -2.82 10.39
CA ALA A 101 5.83 -2.97 9.95
C ALA A 101 6.81 -3.43 11.07
N GLY A 102 6.32 -3.60 12.29
CA GLY A 102 7.13 -4.01 13.45
C GLY A 102 8.12 -2.91 13.84
N THR A 103 9.42 -3.22 13.77
CA THR A 103 10.50 -2.29 14.13
C THR A 103 11.03 -1.47 12.94
N LEU A 104 10.69 -1.86 11.71
CA LEU A 104 11.09 -1.13 10.51
C LEU A 104 9.98 -0.16 10.09
N PRO A 105 10.33 0.96 9.43
CA PRO A 105 9.32 1.82 8.82
C PRO A 105 8.72 1.15 7.57
N VAL A 106 7.48 1.48 7.22
CA VAL A 106 6.76 0.83 6.11
C VAL A 106 7.42 1.14 4.75
N GLU A 107 8.11 2.26 4.65
CA GLU A 107 8.89 2.75 3.51
C GLU A 107 10.03 1.80 3.10
N GLU A 108 10.49 0.92 3.99
CA GLU A 108 11.46 -0.14 3.63
C GLU A 108 10.81 -1.25 2.77
N PHE A 109 9.48 -1.38 2.86
CA PHE A 109 8.72 -2.40 2.13
C PHE A 109 8.13 -1.87 0.83
N VAL A 110 7.81 -0.58 0.75
CA VAL A 110 7.19 0.05 -0.42
C VAL A 110 7.96 1.27 -0.90
N SER A 111 8.13 1.40 -2.22
CA SER A 111 8.86 2.53 -2.81
C SER A 111 8.01 3.80 -2.75
N VAL A 112 8.21 4.62 -1.71
CA VAL A 112 7.48 5.88 -1.51
C VAL A 112 8.19 7.04 -2.20
N LYS A 113 7.43 7.84 -2.94
CA LYS A 113 7.85 9.13 -3.48
C LYS A 113 7.27 10.23 -2.59
N THR A 114 8.12 11.10 -2.07
CA THR A 114 7.70 12.43 -1.60
C THR A 114 7.62 13.34 -2.82
N GLU A 115 6.46 13.92 -3.08
CA GLU A 115 6.31 15.04 -4.03
C GLU A 115 6.85 16.34 -3.41
#